data_AF-A0A7X7C7D8-F1
#
_entry.id   AF-A0A7X7C7D8-F1
#
_cell.length_a   1.000
_cell.length_b   1.000
_cell.length_c   1.000
_cell.angle_alpha   90.00
_cell.angle_beta   90.00
_cell.angle_gamma   90.00
#
_symmetry.space_group_name_H-M   'P 1'
#
loop_
_entity.id
_entity.type
_entity.pdbx_description
1 polymer ?
#
loop_
_entity_poly.entity_id
_entity_poly.type
_entity_poly.pdbx_seq_one_letter_code
_entity_poly.pdbx_strand_id
1 'polypeptide(L)'
;MNELKDLRKKIEEIDRELQVLLRERMQISSEIGRYKLKQGLPIQNKIREEEIISKICGCYRKEIQEIYHSILKVSRDVQKADYFLVGGNLSYSFSPLIYRLFGLPAYQLYEAKDFNEVVKIPFQGINITNPFKKDAYKACSNVSPVAARLEAANVIVNREGAFYGDNTDYHGFACLLDHYGIDVSGKKVIIIGNGATAKVISAVLSERSVQRIIHLVRNMRSDNDRPISSYADYYDYDLIINATPYGTHPHWQNEALFPLRRFKNLEAAIDVVYNPHFTPLLKEAKSCGIKAVGGSYMLVAQAAWNMQL
;
A
#
# COMPACT_ATOMS: atom_id res chain seq x y z
N MET A 1 -34.48 -24.67 34.30
CA MET A 1 -33.35 -24.78 33.35
C MET A 1 -33.67 -24.15 31.98
N ASN A 2 -34.91 -24.24 31.47
CA ASN A 2 -35.31 -23.61 30.20
C ASN A 2 -35.39 -22.07 30.27
N GLU A 3 -35.94 -21.49 31.34
CA GLU A 3 -36.08 -20.03 31.47
C GLU A 3 -34.74 -19.27 31.45
N LEU A 4 -33.72 -19.77 32.15
CA LEU A 4 -32.37 -19.21 32.10
C LEU A 4 -31.76 -19.28 30.68
N LYS A 5 -32.04 -20.36 29.95
CA LYS A 5 -31.56 -20.54 28.56
C LYS A 5 -32.23 -19.53 27.63
N ASP A 6 -33.53 -19.29 27.82
CA ASP A 6 -34.28 -18.32 27.03
C ASP A 6 -33.85 -16.88 27.33
N LEU A 7 -33.59 -16.54 28.60
CA LEU A 7 -33.03 -15.24 28.99
C LEU A 7 -31.64 -15.00 28.39
N ARG A 8 -30.76 -16.02 28.41
CA ARG A 8 -29.43 -15.93 27.78
C ARG A 8 -29.53 -15.71 26.28
N LYS A 9 -30.45 -16.40 25.60
CA LYS A 9 -30.67 -16.21 24.16
C LYS A 9 -31.10 -14.77 23.82
N LYS A 10 -31.96 -14.17 24.65
CA LYS A 10 -32.34 -12.74 24.48
C LYS A 10 -31.14 -11.81 24.62
N ILE A 11 -30.25 -12.06 25.58
CA ILE A 11 -29.00 -11.29 25.73
C ILE A 11 -28.10 -11.47 24.51
N GLU A 12 -27.94 -12.69 23.99
CA GLU A 12 -27.15 -12.96 22.78
C GLU A 12 -27.68 -12.20 21.55
N GLU A 13 -29.01 -12.05 21.43
CA GLU A 13 -29.63 -11.26 20.36
C GLU A 13 -29.31 -9.76 20.51
N ILE A 14 -29.42 -9.21 21.73
CA ILE A 14 -29.04 -7.82 22.04
C ILE A 14 -27.55 -7.59 21.78
N ASP A 15 -26.68 -8.52 22.18
CA ASP A 15 -25.23 -8.42 21.99
C ASP A 15 -24.86 -8.35 20.51
N ARG A 16 -25.57 -9.09 19.64
CA ARG A 16 -25.37 -9.00 18.18
C ARG A 16 -25.70 -7.61 17.65
N GLU A 17 -26.81 -7.02 18.11
CA GLU A 17 -27.19 -5.65 17.73
C GLU A 17 -26.17 -4.63 18.23
N LEU A 18 -25.74 -4.75 19.50
CA LEU A 18 -24.70 -3.88 20.07
C LEU A 18 -23.39 -3.97 19.28
N GLN A 19 -22.97 -5.16 18.87
CA GLN A 19 -21.75 -5.34 18.07
C GLN A 19 -21.84 -4.64 16.71
N VAL A 20 -23.01 -4.68 16.05
CA VAL A 20 -23.24 -3.96 14.79
C VAL A 20 -23.16 -2.46 15.02
N LEU A 21 -23.92 -1.94 15.99
CA LEU A 21 -23.96 -0.50 16.30
C LEU A 21 -22.61 0.05 16.72
N LEU A 22 -21.86 -0.68 17.56
CA LEU A 22 -20.51 -0.27 17.98
C LEU A 22 -19.56 -0.23 16.80
N ARG A 23 -19.64 -1.19 15.87
CA ARG A 23 -18.82 -1.21 14.65
C ARG A 23 -19.11 -0.02 13.75
N GLU A 24 -20.38 0.25 13.47
CA GLU A 24 -20.81 1.42 12.69
C GLU A 24 -20.31 2.71 13.33
N ARG A 25 -20.48 2.83 14.66
CA ARG A 25 -20.01 3.99 15.43
C ARG A 25 -18.49 4.17 15.34
N MET A 26 -17.71 3.09 15.33
CA MET A 26 -16.24 3.15 15.16
C MET A 26 -15.85 3.55 13.74
N GLN A 27 -16.57 3.08 12.72
CA GLN A 27 -16.36 3.49 11.33
C GLN A 27 -16.59 4.99 11.16
N ILE A 28 -17.70 5.51 11.71
CA ILE A 28 -18.02 6.95 11.71
C ILE A 28 -16.97 7.73 12.52
N SER A 29 -16.50 7.20 13.65
CA SER A 29 -15.43 7.85 14.42
C SER A 29 -14.15 7.98 13.60
N SER A 30 -13.78 6.94 12.84
CA SER A 30 -12.63 6.99 11.92
C SER A 30 -12.81 8.02 10.80
N GLU A 31 -14.02 8.16 10.24
CA GLU A 31 -14.38 9.22 9.29
C GLU A 31 -14.21 10.63 9.87
N ILE A 32 -14.67 10.83 11.11
CA ILE A 32 -14.47 12.09 11.83
C ILE A 32 -12.96 12.36 12.01
N GLY A 33 -12.17 11.33 12.31
CA GLY A 33 -10.70 11.43 12.41
C GLY A 33 -10.07 11.93 11.12
N ARG A 34 -10.45 11.35 9.97
CA ARG A 34 -10.02 11.79 8.64
C ARG A 34 -10.33 13.25 8.38
N TYR A 35 -11.55 13.68 8.70
CA TYR A 35 -11.97 15.06 8.53
C TYR A 35 -11.13 16.00 9.40
N LYS A 36 -10.99 15.66 10.68
CA LYS A 36 -10.21 16.46 11.63
C LYS A 36 -8.75 16.59 11.22
N LEU A 37 -8.13 15.50 10.79
CA LEU A 37 -6.76 15.48 10.28
C LEU A 37 -6.59 16.47 9.13
N LYS A 38 -7.48 16.42 8.13
CA LYS A 38 -7.44 17.33 6.97
C LYS A 38 -7.65 18.80 7.33
N GLN A 39 -8.38 19.07 8.41
CA GLN A 39 -8.72 20.43 8.87
C GLN A 39 -7.81 20.91 10.02
N GLY A 40 -6.82 20.12 10.46
CA GLY A 40 -6.00 20.45 11.62
C GLY A 40 -6.78 20.56 12.94
N LEU A 41 -7.91 19.86 13.09
CA LEU A 41 -8.77 19.93 14.26
C LEU A 41 -8.36 18.90 15.33
N PRO A 42 -8.55 19.20 16.63
CA PRO A 42 -8.23 18.27 17.71
C PRO A 42 -9.18 17.06 17.74
N ILE A 43 -8.63 15.89 18.07
CA ILE A 43 -9.42 14.66 18.24
C ILE A 43 -10.38 14.80 19.43
N GLN A 44 -9.90 15.25 20.58
CA GLN A 44 -10.73 15.38 21.77
C GLN A 44 -11.52 16.68 21.76
N ASN A 45 -12.82 16.57 22.05
CA ASN A 45 -13.68 17.70 22.39
C ASN A 45 -14.39 17.36 23.71
N LYS A 46 -13.84 17.86 24.83
CA LYS A 46 -14.33 17.51 26.18
C LYS A 46 -15.79 17.93 26.39
N ILE A 47 -16.17 19.11 25.91
CA ILE A 47 -17.53 19.64 26.03
C ILE A 47 -18.54 18.70 25.36
N ARG A 48 -18.28 18.31 24.11
CA ARG A 48 -19.15 17.38 23.38
C ARG A 48 -19.21 16.00 24.04
N GLU A 49 -18.10 15.51 24.57
CA GLU A 49 -18.06 14.23 25.27
C GLU A 49 -18.90 14.26 26.55
N GLU A 50 -18.80 15.34 27.33
CA GLU A 50 -19.62 15.58 28.53
C GLU A 50 -21.12 15.68 28.19
N GLU A 51 -21.46 16.36 27.09
CA GLU A 51 -22.85 16.43 26.58
C GLU A 51 -23.43 15.05 26.20
N ILE A 52 -22.60 14.14 25.69
CA ILE A 52 -23.05 12.77 25.37
C ILE A 52 -23.32 12.00 26.67
N ILE A 53 -22.42 12.09 27.64
CA ILE A 53 -22.52 11.39 28.93
C ILE A 53 -23.68 11.92 29.78
N SER A 54 -23.96 13.23 29.71
CA SER A 54 -25.03 13.86 30.49
C SER A 54 -26.43 13.47 30.01
N LYS A 55 -26.58 13.10 28.73
CA LYS A 55 -27.84 12.63 28.13
C LYS A 55 -28.21 11.19 28.54
N ILE A 56 -27.31 10.44 29.17
CA ILE A 56 -27.57 9.08 29.64
C ILE A 56 -28.44 9.14 30.90
N CYS A 57 -29.64 8.55 30.82
CA CYS A 57 -30.65 8.55 31.88
C CYS A 57 -31.26 7.15 32.08
N GLY A 58 -32.08 6.97 33.13
CA GLY A 58 -32.79 5.71 33.42
C GLY A 58 -32.10 4.80 34.45
N CYS A 59 -32.63 3.58 34.59
CA CYS A 59 -32.00 2.53 35.40
C CYS A 59 -30.64 2.13 34.79
N TYR A 60 -29.70 1.73 35.64
CA TYR A 60 -28.31 1.41 35.26
C TYR A 60 -27.50 2.56 34.64
N ARG A 61 -27.90 3.82 34.89
CA ARG A 61 -27.23 5.02 34.33
C ARG A 61 -25.71 5.00 34.57
N LYS A 62 -25.26 4.69 35.79
CA LYS A 62 -23.84 4.79 36.16
C LYS A 62 -23.01 3.77 35.38
N GLU A 63 -23.51 2.55 35.29
CA GLU A 63 -22.93 1.42 34.57
C GLU A 63 -22.85 1.72 33.07
N ILE A 64 -23.90 2.29 32.48
CA ILE A 64 -23.91 2.69 31.07
C ILE A 64 -22.93 3.86 30.82
N GLN A 65 -22.80 4.80 31.75
CA GLN A 65 -21.82 5.90 31.65
C GLN A 65 -20.38 5.37 31.58
N GLU A 66 -20.02 4.37 32.39
CA GLU A 66 -18.69 3.72 32.34
C GLU A 66 -18.42 3.05 30.98
N ILE A 67 -19.42 2.36 30.43
CA ILE A 67 -19.34 1.79 29.08
C ILE A 67 -19.10 2.90 28.05
N TYR A 68 -19.84 4.01 28.13
CA TYR A 68 -19.68 5.12 27.20
C TYR A 68 -18.30 5.80 27.32
N HIS A 69 -17.73 5.92 28.52
CA HIS A 69 -16.36 6.40 28.67
C HIS A 69 -15.35 5.51 27.91
N SER A 70 -15.54 4.19 27.98
CA SER A 70 -14.73 3.23 27.21
C SER A 70 -14.95 3.39 25.70
N ILE A 71 -16.21 3.52 25.26
CA ILE A 71 -16.55 3.78 23.85
C ILE A 71 -15.87 5.08 23.37
N LEU A 72 -15.97 6.17 24.12
CA LEU A 72 -15.37 7.46 23.78
C LEU A 72 -13.85 7.38 23.72
N LYS A 73 -13.21 6.64 24.63
CA LYS A 73 -11.78 6.36 24.57
C LYS A 73 -11.40 5.67 23.27
N VAL A 74 -12.04 4.54 22.95
CA VAL A 74 -11.79 3.82 21.68
C VAL A 74 -12.07 4.71 20.48
N SER A 75 -13.11 5.56 20.54
CA SER A 75 -13.43 6.53 19.48
C SER A 75 -12.29 7.49 19.19
N ARG A 76 -11.59 7.96 20.23
CA ARG A 76 -10.44 8.84 20.08
C ARG A 76 -9.26 8.08 19.52
N ASP A 77 -9.04 6.86 19.96
CA ASP A 77 -7.93 6.03 19.49
C ASP A 77 -8.08 5.71 17.99
N VAL A 78 -9.27 5.33 17.52
CA VAL A 78 -9.51 5.11 16.08
C VAL A 78 -9.51 6.39 15.23
N GLN A 79 -9.54 7.56 15.87
CA GLN A 79 -9.37 8.86 15.21
C GLN A 79 -7.90 9.27 15.06
N LYS A 80 -6.97 8.62 15.78
CA LYS A 80 -5.54 8.91 15.63
C LYS A 80 -5.07 8.46 14.26
N ALA A 81 -4.34 9.33 13.58
CA ALA A 81 -3.70 9.04 12.31
C ALA A 81 -2.22 8.70 12.53
N ASP A 82 -1.95 7.71 13.38
CA ASP A 82 -0.56 7.29 13.64
C ASP A 82 0.08 6.69 12.38
N TYR A 83 -0.75 6.10 11.50
CA TYR A 83 -0.32 5.47 10.25
C TYR A 83 -1.22 5.79 9.07
N PHE A 84 -0.63 6.18 7.93
CA PHE A 84 -1.38 6.47 6.70
C PHE A 84 -0.52 6.41 5.44
N LEU A 85 -1.18 6.25 4.28
CA LEU A 85 -0.57 6.35 2.95
C LEU A 85 -0.69 7.77 2.42
N VAL A 86 0.43 8.34 1.97
CA VAL A 86 0.54 9.66 1.38
C VAL A 86 0.77 9.56 -0.13
N GLY A 87 0.04 10.35 -0.92
CA GLY A 87 0.20 10.40 -2.38
C GLY A 87 -0.66 11.46 -3.04
N GLY A 88 -0.53 11.63 -4.36
CA GLY A 88 -1.31 12.63 -5.11
C GLY A 88 -2.73 12.17 -5.50
N ASN A 89 -2.91 10.87 -5.76
CA ASN A 89 -4.20 10.24 -6.02
C ASN A 89 -4.15 8.82 -5.45
N LEU A 90 -5.06 8.53 -4.51
CA LEU A 90 -5.03 7.31 -3.69
C LEU A 90 -6.34 6.51 -3.76
N SER A 91 -7.35 6.99 -4.47
CA SER A 91 -8.70 6.38 -4.53
C SER A 91 -8.73 4.89 -4.90
N TYR A 92 -7.72 4.42 -5.64
CA TYR A 92 -7.59 3.03 -6.10
C TYR A 92 -6.74 2.13 -5.17
N SER A 93 -6.17 2.67 -4.10
CA SER A 93 -5.18 1.96 -3.27
C SER A 93 -5.84 0.89 -2.39
N PHE A 94 -5.24 -0.31 -2.39
CA PHE A 94 -5.61 -1.39 -1.47
C PHE A 94 -4.86 -1.36 -0.13
N SER A 95 -3.94 -0.41 0.07
CA SER A 95 -3.17 -0.31 1.33
C SER A 95 -4.05 -0.25 2.58
N PRO A 96 -5.15 0.52 2.65
CA PRO A 96 -6.01 0.54 3.84
C PRO A 96 -6.60 -0.83 4.20
N LEU A 97 -6.95 -1.63 3.20
CA LEU A 97 -7.45 -2.99 3.42
C LEU A 97 -6.34 -3.89 3.97
N ILE A 98 -5.15 -3.84 3.36
CA ILE A 98 -3.99 -4.66 3.78
C ILE A 98 -3.59 -4.33 5.22
N TYR A 99 -3.42 -3.05 5.54
CA TYR A 99 -3.02 -2.62 6.89
C TYR A 99 -4.09 -2.90 7.93
N ARG A 100 -5.38 -2.81 7.59
CA ARG A 100 -6.45 -3.25 8.48
C ARG A 100 -6.34 -4.75 8.81
N LEU A 101 -6.05 -5.58 7.81
CA LEU A 101 -5.84 -7.02 8.02
C LEU A 101 -4.58 -7.32 8.83
N PHE A 102 -3.57 -6.45 8.77
CA PHE A 102 -2.35 -6.52 9.59
C PHE A 102 -2.51 -5.92 11.00
N GLY A 103 -3.72 -5.51 11.39
CA GLY A 103 -3.99 -5.02 12.75
C GLY A 103 -3.86 -3.51 12.92
N LEU A 104 -3.79 -2.73 11.84
CA LEU A 104 -3.88 -1.26 11.84
C LEU A 104 -5.24 -0.79 11.29
N PRO A 105 -6.34 -0.92 12.04
CA PRO A 105 -7.69 -0.61 11.55
C PRO A 105 -7.91 0.89 11.28
N ALA A 106 -7.09 1.74 11.91
CA ALA A 106 -7.12 3.20 11.74
C ALA A 106 -6.23 3.69 10.59
N TYR A 107 -5.59 2.80 9.83
CA TYR A 107 -4.75 3.18 8.68
C TYR A 107 -5.58 3.88 7.61
N GLN A 108 -5.13 5.05 7.16
CA GLN A 108 -5.90 5.93 6.27
C GLN A 108 -5.14 6.36 5.02
N LEU A 109 -5.87 6.99 4.09
CA LEU A 109 -5.31 7.63 2.91
C LEU A 109 -5.24 9.14 3.15
N TYR A 110 -4.11 9.74 2.83
CA TYR A 110 -3.86 11.18 2.90
C TYR A 110 -3.39 11.70 1.54
N GLU A 111 -4.33 12.29 0.79
CA GLU A 111 -3.99 12.94 -0.48
C GLU A 111 -3.39 14.32 -0.21
N ALA A 112 -2.13 14.50 -0.61
CA ALA A 112 -1.38 15.73 -0.41
C ALA A 112 -1.06 16.39 -1.75
N LYS A 113 -0.96 17.72 -1.75
CA LYS A 113 -0.42 18.51 -2.88
C LYS A 113 1.06 18.86 -2.69
N ASP A 114 1.46 19.06 -1.44
CA ASP A 114 2.83 19.37 -1.04
C ASP A 114 3.21 18.45 0.13
N PHE A 115 4.37 17.81 0.02
CA PHE A 115 4.91 16.94 1.05
C PHE A 115 5.38 17.72 2.30
N ASN A 116 5.71 19.00 2.17
CA ASN A 116 6.12 19.83 3.31
C ASN A 116 5.00 20.04 4.34
N GLU A 117 3.73 19.91 3.94
CA GLU A 117 2.62 19.95 4.88
C GLU A 117 2.43 18.60 5.59
N VAL A 118 2.84 17.50 4.96
CA VAL A 118 2.74 16.15 5.52
C VAL A 118 3.67 15.99 6.72
N VAL A 119 4.90 16.48 6.61
CA VAL A 119 5.90 16.37 7.69
C VAL A 119 5.56 17.17 8.95
N LYS A 120 4.59 18.08 8.88
CA LYS A 120 4.06 18.83 10.03
C LYS A 120 2.98 18.06 10.80
N ILE A 121 2.46 16.99 10.22
CA ILE A 121 1.42 16.16 10.82
C ILE A 121 2.09 15.20 11.81
N PRO A 122 1.58 15.06 13.04
CA PRO A 122 2.08 14.04 13.96
C PRO A 122 1.69 12.64 13.44
N PHE A 123 2.69 11.79 13.20
CA PHE A 123 2.52 10.38 12.83
C PHE A 123 3.63 9.52 13.45
N GLN A 124 3.37 8.22 13.57
CA GLN A 124 4.36 7.20 13.97
C GLN A 124 5.01 6.57 12.74
N GLY A 125 4.26 6.33 11.67
CA GLY A 125 4.84 5.90 10.40
C GLY A 125 3.90 6.12 9.22
N ILE A 126 4.44 6.51 8.08
CA ILE A 126 3.66 6.77 6.87
C ILE A 126 4.22 5.99 5.70
N ASN A 127 3.34 5.51 4.82
CA ASN A 127 3.75 5.07 3.51
C ASN A 127 3.65 6.21 2.52
N ILE A 128 4.49 6.19 1.50
CA ILE A 128 4.60 7.22 0.49
C ILE A 128 4.52 6.58 -0.88
N THR A 129 3.60 7.06 -1.70
CA THR A 129 3.53 6.74 -3.12
C THR A 129 3.75 7.98 -3.98
N ASN A 130 3.60 7.83 -5.29
CA ASN A 130 3.76 8.90 -6.25
C ASN A 130 2.92 10.14 -5.89
N PRO A 131 3.46 11.37 -6.01
CA PRO A 131 4.80 11.73 -6.51
C PRO A 131 5.90 11.89 -5.45
N PHE A 132 5.62 11.64 -4.17
CA PHE A 132 6.40 12.21 -3.07
C PHE A 132 7.60 11.38 -2.57
N LYS A 133 7.94 10.25 -3.20
CA LYS A 133 9.00 9.35 -2.68
C LYS A 133 10.37 10.02 -2.56
N LYS A 134 10.68 10.97 -3.45
CA LYS A 134 11.93 11.76 -3.38
C LYS A 134 11.90 12.81 -2.29
N ASP A 135 10.75 13.45 -2.07
CA ASP A 135 10.57 14.46 -1.03
C ASP A 135 10.62 13.81 0.35
N ALA A 136 10.00 12.63 0.49
CA ALA A 136 10.09 11.76 1.65
C ALA A 136 11.54 11.41 2.00
N TYR A 137 12.33 10.99 1.01
CA TYR A 137 13.75 10.71 1.20
C TYR A 137 14.52 11.94 1.75
N LYS A 138 14.30 13.12 1.16
CA LYS A 138 14.98 14.35 1.59
C LYS A 138 14.56 14.83 2.98
N ALA A 139 13.35 14.51 3.42
CA ALA A 139 12.85 14.86 4.74
C ALA A 139 13.41 13.96 5.85
N CYS A 140 14.03 12.82 5.51
CA CYS A 140 14.56 11.88 6.48
C CYS A 140 15.94 12.31 6.99
N SER A 141 16.14 12.24 8.30
CA SER A 141 17.46 12.45 8.92
C SER A 141 18.35 11.22 8.76
N ASN A 142 17.75 10.03 8.69
CA ASN A 142 18.43 8.76 8.47
C ASN A 142 17.66 7.95 7.43
N VAL A 143 18.36 7.16 6.63
CA VAL A 143 17.76 6.33 5.59
C VAL A 143 18.42 4.96 5.54
N SER A 144 17.69 3.95 5.08
CA SER A 144 18.27 2.64 4.80
C SER A 144 19.29 2.71 3.65
N PRO A 145 20.22 1.74 3.53
CA PRO A 145 21.13 1.66 2.39
C PRO A 145 20.39 1.59 1.04
N VAL A 146 19.24 0.92 1.01
CA VAL A 146 18.41 0.78 -0.19
C VAL A 146 17.78 2.13 -0.56
N ALA A 147 17.20 2.84 0.41
CA ALA A 147 16.62 4.17 0.18
C ALA A 147 17.68 5.19 -0.23
N ALA A 148 18.88 5.15 0.36
CA ALA A 148 20.02 5.98 -0.03
C ALA A 148 20.41 5.75 -1.49
N ARG A 149 20.58 4.49 -1.90
CA ARG A 149 20.94 4.15 -3.28
C ARG A 149 19.88 4.58 -4.29
N LEU A 150 18.60 4.48 -3.93
CA LEU A 150 17.49 4.85 -4.81
C LEU A 150 17.16 6.34 -4.78
N GLU A 151 17.71 7.09 -3.81
CA GLU A 151 17.36 8.47 -3.48
C GLU A 151 15.84 8.67 -3.34
N ALA A 152 15.17 7.69 -2.74
CA ALA A 152 13.72 7.63 -2.65
C ALA A 152 13.28 6.74 -1.47
N ALA A 153 12.29 7.21 -0.70
CA ALA A 153 11.67 6.47 0.40
C ALA A 153 10.17 6.27 0.12
N ASN A 154 9.67 5.05 0.30
CA ASN A 154 8.23 4.72 0.23
C ASN A 154 7.63 4.48 1.63
N VAL A 155 8.44 4.56 2.68
CA VAL A 155 8.02 4.52 4.08
C VAL A 155 8.90 5.46 4.90
N ILE A 156 8.28 6.17 5.85
CA ILE A 156 8.95 6.92 6.89
C ILE A 156 8.44 6.43 8.23
N VAL A 157 9.34 6.18 9.18
CA VAL A 157 9.03 5.92 10.58
C VAL A 157 9.57 7.07 11.42
N ASN A 158 8.74 7.59 12.32
CA ASN A 158 9.12 8.61 13.27
C ASN A 158 9.70 7.94 14.54
N ARG A 159 11.00 8.12 14.75
CA ARG A 159 11.74 7.61 15.91
C ARG A 159 12.10 8.80 16.79
N GLU A 160 11.24 9.05 17.79
CA GLU A 160 11.46 10.11 18.80
C GLU A 160 11.67 11.51 18.18
N GLY A 161 10.96 11.82 17.09
CA GLY A 161 11.05 13.10 16.39
C GLY A 161 12.06 13.12 15.23
N ALA A 162 12.85 12.07 15.04
CA ALA A 162 13.72 11.90 13.88
C ALA A 162 13.07 10.96 12.84
N PHE A 163 13.07 11.38 11.57
CA PHE A 163 12.51 10.57 10.49
C PHE A 163 13.55 9.58 9.94
N TYR A 164 13.19 8.30 9.97
CA TYR A 164 13.89 7.21 9.30
C TYR A 164 13.14 6.80 8.03
N GLY A 165 13.82 6.85 6.88
CA GLY A 165 13.23 6.50 5.58
C GLY A 165 13.74 5.15 5.04
N ASP A 166 12.83 4.36 4.47
CA ASP A 166 13.19 3.12 3.75
C ASP A 166 12.43 3.02 2.41
N ASN A 167 12.87 2.13 1.54
CA ASN A 167 12.24 1.81 0.26
C ASN A 167 11.90 0.32 0.19
N THR A 168 10.76 -0.04 0.78
CA THR A 168 10.31 -1.42 0.93
C THR A 168 9.73 -2.02 -0.34
N ASP A 169 9.55 -1.24 -1.42
CA ASP A 169 9.28 -1.79 -2.74
C ASP A 169 10.43 -2.71 -3.19
N TYR A 170 11.68 -2.41 -2.81
CA TYR A 170 12.83 -3.26 -3.06
C TYR A 170 12.63 -4.64 -2.42
N HIS A 171 12.29 -4.65 -1.13
CA HIS A 171 12.02 -5.88 -0.38
C HIS A 171 10.80 -6.63 -0.93
N GLY A 172 9.73 -5.91 -1.25
CA GLY A 172 8.52 -6.48 -1.84
C GLY A 172 8.77 -7.15 -3.18
N PHE A 173 9.58 -6.53 -4.05
CA PHE A 173 9.92 -7.11 -5.35
C PHE A 173 10.88 -8.31 -5.22
N ALA A 174 11.88 -8.23 -4.34
CA ALA A 174 12.76 -9.35 -4.04
C ALA A 174 11.97 -10.57 -3.52
N CYS A 175 11.08 -10.36 -2.54
CA CYS A 175 10.21 -11.41 -2.02
C CYS A 175 9.25 -11.97 -3.07
N LEU A 176 8.79 -11.16 -4.04
CA LEU A 176 7.97 -11.64 -5.14
C LEU A 176 8.74 -12.63 -6.01
N LEU A 177 10.00 -12.33 -6.38
CA LEU A 177 10.83 -13.26 -7.14
C LEU A 177 11.02 -14.59 -6.39
N ASP A 178 11.34 -14.51 -5.10
CA ASP A 178 11.57 -15.69 -4.26
C ASP A 178 10.31 -16.54 -4.09
N HIS A 179 9.17 -15.91 -3.79
CA HIS A 179 7.90 -16.61 -3.59
C HIS A 179 7.46 -17.38 -4.83
N TYR A 180 7.62 -16.77 -6.01
CA TYR A 180 7.26 -17.43 -7.26
C TYR A 180 8.37 -18.31 -7.81
N GLY A 181 9.55 -18.40 -7.17
CA GLY A 181 10.68 -19.17 -7.70
C GLY A 181 11.09 -18.69 -9.09
N ILE A 182 11.31 -17.38 -9.25
CA ILE A 182 11.82 -16.77 -10.48
C ILE A 182 13.31 -16.51 -10.30
N ASP A 183 14.13 -17.34 -10.93
CA ASP A 183 15.58 -17.12 -10.97
C ASP A 183 15.93 -16.14 -12.10
N VAL A 184 16.71 -15.11 -11.74
CA VAL A 184 17.15 -14.06 -12.66
C VAL A 184 18.66 -14.12 -12.93
N SER A 185 19.37 -15.03 -12.28
CA SER A 185 20.82 -15.19 -12.41
C SER A 185 21.19 -15.61 -13.83
N GLY A 186 22.12 -14.88 -14.45
CA GLY A 186 22.54 -15.12 -15.83
C GLY A 186 21.46 -14.84 -16.90
N LYS A 187 20.31 -14.28 -16.52
CA LYS A 187 19.20 -14.00 -17.45
C LYS A 187 19.30 -12.62 -18.09
N LYS A 188 18.62 -12.45 -19.22
CA LYS A 188 18.37 -11.17 -19.89
C LYS A 188 16.96 -10.70 -19.58
N VAL A 189 16.84 -9.48 -19.05
CA VAL A 189 15.58 -8.93 -18.54
C VAL A 189 15.21 -7.65 -19.26
N ILE A 190 13.96 -7.59 -19.72
CA ILE A 190 13.32 -6.38 -20.22
C ILE A 190 12.52 -5.75 -19.09
N ILE A 191 12.79 -4.50 -18.77
CA ILE A 191 11.93 -3.67 -17.92
C ILE A 191 11.19 -2.68 -18.81
N ILE A 192 9.86 -2.69 -18.76
CA ILE A 192 9.04 -1.68 -19.45
C ILE A 192 8.91 -0.47 -18.53
N GLY A 193 9.51 0.65 -18.93
CA GLY A 193 9.57 1.91 -18.17
C GLY A 193 10.92 2.20 -17.50
N ASN A 194 11.12 3.48 -17.17
CA ASN A 194 12.32 4.01 -16.47
C ASN A 194 11.93 4.92 -15.29
N GLY A 195 10.77 4.66 -14.67
CA GLY A 195 10.27 5.37 -13.49
C GLY A 195 10.91 4.91 -12.17
N ALA A 196 10.39 5.40 -11.04
CA ALA A 196 10.89 5.02 -9.70
C ALA A 196 10.82 3.51 -9.46
N THR A 197 9.71 2.86 -9.81
CA THR A 197 9.57 1.40 -9.68
C THR A 197 10.53 0.63 -10.58
N ALA A 198 10.80 1.12 -11.79
CA ALA A 198 11.81 0.51 -12.67
C ALA A 198 13.21 0.57 -12.04
N LYS A 199 13.57 1.67 -11.38
CA LYS A 199 14.85 1.78 -10.65
C LYS A 199 14.94 0.80 -9.48
N VAL A 200 13.85 0.61 -8.73
CA VAL A 200 13.77 -0.40 -7.66
C VAL A 200 14.02 -1.79 -8.23
N ILE A 201 13.33 -2.16 -9.31
CA ILE A 201 13.49 -3.45 -9.98
C ILE A 201 14.93 -3.63 -10.45
N SER A 202 15.51 -2.65 -11.15
CA SER A 202 16.91 -2.72 -11.60
C SER A 202 17.90 -2.86 -10.45
N ALA A 203 17.63 -2.25 -9.29
CA ALA A 203 18.45 -2.39 -8.10
C ALA A 203 18.39 -3.82 -7.52
N VAL A 204 17.20 -4.43 -7.46
CA VAL A 204 17.06 -5.84 -7.04
C VAL A 204 17.76 -6.78 -8.02
N LEU A 205 17.56 -6.59 -9.32
CA LEU A 205 18.12 -7.47 -10.35
C LEU A 205 19.65 -7.40 -10.42
N SER A 206 20.22 -6.20 -10.26
CA SER A 206 21.68 -6.00 -10.27
C SER A 206 22.41 -6.75 -9.15
N GLU A 207 21.72 -7.01 -8.03
CA GLU A 207 22.28 -7.79 -6.91
C GLU A 207 22.11 -9.30 -7.07
N ARG A 208 21.34 -9.75 -8.08
CA ARG A 208 21.04 -11.16 -8.32
C ARG A 208 21.72 -11.70 -9.60
N SER A 209 22.89 -11.14 -9.93
CA SER A 209 23.75 -11.61 -11.02
C SER A 209 23.06 -11.74 -12.39
N VAL A 210 22.11 -10.85 -12.68
CA VAL A 210 21.46 -10.77 -13.99
C VAL A 210 22.49 -10.48 -15.10
N GLN A 211 22.39 -11.14 -16.25
CA GLN A 211 23.34 -10.96 -17.34
C GLN A 211 23.17 -9.59 -18.01
N ARG A 212 21.92 -9.18 -18.26
CA ARG A 212 21.63 -7.93 -18.95
C ARG A 212 20.25 -7.41 -18.59
N ILE A 213 20.18 -6.10 -18.35
CA ILE A 213 18.92 -5.36 -18.19
C ILE A 213 18.82 -4.35 -19.32
N ILE A 214 17.66 -4.27 -19.97
CA ILE A 214 17.30 -3.13 -20.83
C ILE A 214 15.99 -2.51 -20.36
N HIS A 215 15.82 -1.23 -20.67
CA HIS A 215 14.58 -0.52 -20.41
C HIS A 215 13.88 -0.19 -21.73
N LEU A 216 12.68 -0.72 -21.96
CA LEU A 216 11.82 -0.30 -23.06
C LEU A 216 10.96 0.90 -22.63
N VAL A 217 11.16 2.04 -23.28
CA VAL A 217 10.59 3.32 -22.83
C VAL A 217 10.02 4.16 -23.97
N ARG A 218 9.18 5.14 -23.61
CA ARG A 218 8.72 6.19 -24.54
C ARG A 218 9.74 7.31 -24.70
N ASN A 219 10.36 7.72 -23.60
CA ASN A 219 11.35 8.80 -23.57
C ASN A 219 12.63 8.26 -22.92
N MET A 220 13.71 8.23 -23.69
CA MET A 220 15.02 7.75 -23.25
C MET A 220 15.69 8.77 -22.32
N ARG A 221 16.34 8.26 -21.27
CA ARG A 221 17.05 9.04 -20.24
C ARG A 221 18.39 8.42 -19.83
N SER A 222 18.70 7.22 -20.34
CA SER A 222 19.91 6.47 -20.00
C SER A 222 20.38 5.66 -21.20
N ASP A 223 21.64 5.22 -21.19
CA ASP A 223 22.21 4.38 -22.24
C ASP A 223 21.62 2.96 -22.28
N ASN A 224 20.91 2.54 -21.24
CA ASN A 224 20.18 1.27 -21.20
C ASN A 224 18.74 1.39 -21.69
N ASP A 225 18.28 2.62 -21.97
CA ASP A 225 16.95 2.88 -22.49
C ASP A 225 16.89 2.61 -24.00
N ARG A 226 15.84 1.97 -24.44
CA ARG A 226 15.56 1.67 -25.84
C ARG A 226 14.11 2.07 -26.16
N PRO A 227 13.82 2.55 -27.38
CA PRO A 227 12.45 2.84 -27.77
C PRO A 227 11.58 1.60 -27.60
N ILE A 228 10.37 1.76 -27.06
CA ILE A 228 9.44 0.63 -26.89
C ILE A 228 9.16 -0.11 -28.22
N SER A 229 9.23 0.60 -29.35
CA SER A 229 9.06 0.04 -30.69
C SER A 229 10.18 -0.93 -31.13
N SER A 230 11.33 -0.94 -30.45
CA SER A 230 12.44 -1.84 -30.76
C SER A 230 12.35 -3.19 -30.04
N TYR A 231 11.17 -3.55 -29.49
CA TYR A 231 10.97 -4.82 -28.77
C TYR A 231 11.38 -6.05 -29.58
N ALA A 232 11.29 -5.99 -30.92
CA ALA A 232 11.63 -7.09 -31.82
C ALA A 232 13.12 -7.45 -31.81
N ASP A 233 13.99 -6.56 -31.36
CA ASP A 233 15.44 -6.80 -31.25
C ASP A 233 15.80 -7.69 -30.04
N TYR A 234 14.82 -8.03 -29.20
CA TYR A 234 15.02 -8.66 -27.89
C TYR A 234 14.22 -9.94 -27.69
N TYR A 235 13.86 -10.65 -28.77
CA TYR A 235 13.14 -11.93 -28.71
C TYR A 235 13.91 -13.06 -28.01
N ASP A 236 15.20 -12.88 -27.73
CA ASP A 236 16.05 -13.81 -27.01
C ASP A 236 16.06 -13.59 -25.48
N TYR A 237 15.29 -12.62 -24.96
CA TYR A 237 15.24 -12.30 -23.53
C TYR A 237 14.34 -13.27 -22.75
N ASP A 238 14.69 -13.48 -21.48
CA ASP A 238 14.13 -14.52 -20.63
C ASP A 238 13.01 -14.00 -19.72
N LEU A 239 13.00 -12.70 -19.40
CA LEU A 239 12.02 -12.07 -18.53
C LEU A 239 11.54 -10.73 -19.06
N ILE A 240 10.24 -10.44 -18.88
CA ILE A 240 9.65 -9.13 -19.13
C ILE A 240 8.96 -8.65 -17.86
N ILE A 241 9.25 -7.41 -17.45
CA ILE A 241 8.69 -6.81 -16.24
C ILE A 241 8.06 -5.46 -16.60
N ASN A 242 6.74 -5.32 -16.46
CA ASN A 242 6.09 -4.02 -16.56
C ASN A 242 6.26 -3.24 -15.26
N ALA A 243 6.90 -2.08 -15.34
CA ALA A 243 7.09 -1.13 -14.25
C ALA A 243 6.39 0.21 -14.52
N THR A 244 5.44 0.23 -15.45
CA THR A 244 4.65 1.41 -15.81
C THR A 244 3.20 1.31 -15.32
N PRO A 245 2.45 2.42 -15.28
CA PRO A 245 1.01 2.39 -15.05
C PRO A 245 0.19 1.77 -16.19
N TYR A 246 0.81 1.33 -17.30
CA TYR A 246 0.09 0.68 -18.39
C TYR A 246 -0.64 -0.56 -17.88
N GLY A 247 -1.93 -0.68 -18.21
CA GLY A 247 -2.80 -1.74 -17.71
C GLY A 247 -3.54 -1.39 -16.42
N THR A 248 -3.31 -0.23 -15.79
CA THR A 248 -3.89 0.10 -14.47
C THR A 248 -5.29 0.71 -14.57
N HIS A 249 -6.22 0.30 -13.70
CA HIS A 249 -7.54 0.93 -13.57
C HIS A 249 -7.42 2.43 -13.16
N PRO A 250 -8.24 3.36 -13.69
CA PRO A 250 -9.38 3.18 -14.60
C PRO A 250 -9.02 3.17 -16.09
N HIS A 251 -7.74 3.36 -16.42
CA HIS A 251 -7.27 3.39 -17.80
C HIS A 251 -7.12 1.97 -18.32
N TRP A 252 -8.24 1.31 -18.62
CA TRP A 252 -8.25 -0.05 -19.12
C TRP A 252 -7.66 -0.10 -20.54
N GLN A 253 -6.69 -1.00 -20.75
CA GLN A 253 -6.25 -1.42 -22.08
C GLN A 253 -6.63 -2.90 -22.26
N ASN A 254 -6.93 -3.29 -23.49
CA ASN A 254 -7.29 -4.68 -23.80
C ASN A 254 -6.11 -5.49 -24.30
N GLU A 255 -5.07 -4.84 -24.84
CA GLU A 255 -4.00 -5.48 -25.58
C GLU A 255 -2.66 -5.28 -24.90
N ALA A 256 -1.77 -6.27 -25.02
CA ALA A 256 -0.39 -6.12 -24.59
C ALA A 256 0.34 -5.10 -25.48
N LEU A 257 1.38 -4.48 -24.95
CA LEU A 257 2.19 -3.49 -25.68
C LEU A 257 2.83 -4.07 -26.95
N PHE A 258 3.12 -5.37 -26.95
CA PHE A 258 3.67 -6.12 -28.07
C PHE A 258 3.44 -7.63 -27.87
N PRO A 259 3.46 -8.44 -28.95
CA PRO A 259 3.16 -9.87 -28.87
C PRO A 259 4.26 -10.67 -28.16
N LEU A 260 3.89 -11.48 -27.16
CA LEU A 260 4.86 -12.28 -26.40
C LEU A 260 5.23 -13.59 -27.09
N ARG A 261 4.38 -14.09 -27.99
CA ARG A 261 4.58 -15.38 -28.69
C ARG A 261 5.89 -15.49 -29.49
N ARG A 262 6.53 -14.36 -29.79
CA ARG A 262 7.79 -14.30 -30.55
C ARG A 262 9.03 -14.43 -29.67
N PHE A 263 8.91 -14.25 -28.36
CA PHE A 263 10.02 -14.38 -27.43
C PHE A 263 10.29 -15.86 -27.16
N LYS A 264 11.44 -16.35 -27.62
CA LYS A 264 11.74 -17.79 -27.67
C LYS A 264 12.10 -18.39 -26.31
N ASN A 265 12.67 -17.56 -25.44
CA ASN A 265 13.21 -17.95 -24.14
C ASN A 265 12.40 -17.39 -22.97
N LEU A 266 11.25 -16.75 -23.22
CA LEU A 266 10.53 -16.03 -22.17
C LEU A 266 9.96 -16.99 -21.12
N GLU A 267 10.59 -17.00 -19.95
CA GLU A 267 10.23 -17.87 -18.82
C GLU A 267 9.11 -17.24 -17.99
N ALA A 268 9.14 -15.91 -17.82
CA ALA A 268 8.14 -15.20 -17.05
C ALA A 268 7.87 -13.77 -17.53
N ALA A 269 6.60 -13.38 -17.39
CA ALA A 269 6.14 -11.99 -17.47
C ALA A 269 5.62 -11.54 -16.10
N ILE A 270 6.16 -10.44 -15.60
CA ILE A 270 5.80 -9.85 -14.31
C ILE A 270 5.17 -8.49 -14.55
N ASP A 271 4.10 -8.17 -13.84
CA ASP A 271 3.49 -6.84 -13.87
C ASP A 271 3.35 -6.33 -12.44
N VAL A 272 3.99 -5.19 -12.12
CA VAL A 272 3.89 -4.60 -10.77
C VAL A 272 2.53 -3.95 -10.50
N VAL A 273 1.69 -3.81 -11.53
CA VAL A 273 0.29 -3.42 -11.38
C VAL A 273 -0.47 -4.54 -10.67
N TYR A 274 -1.27 -4.15 -9.68
CA TYR A 274 -2.11 -5.07 -8.89
C TYR A 274 -3.62 -4.86 -9.11
N ASN A 275 -4.01 -3.76 -9.77
CA ASN A 275 -5.40 -3.44 -10.05
C ASN A 275 -5.55 -2.95 -11.52
N PRO A 276 -6.07 -3.79 -12.42
CA PRO A 276 -6.72 -5.10 -12.20
C PRO A 276 -5.71 -6.23 -11.93
N HIS A 277 -6.22 -7.36 -11.42
CA HIS A 277 -5.40 -8.55 -11.15
C HIS A 277 -4.80 -9.19 -12.42
N PHE A 278 -5.48 -9.07 -13.56
CA PHE A 278 -4.99 -9.53 -14.86
C PHE A 278 -4.88 -8.36 -15.83
N THR A 279 -3.67 -7.82 -15.94
CA THR A 279 -3.33 -6.80 -16.94
C THR A 279 -3.20 -7.42 -18.33
N PRO A 280 -3.16 -6.60 -19.40
CA PRO A 280 -2.98 -7.12 -20.75
C PRO A 280 -1.69 -7.93 -20.93
N LEU A 281 -0.58 -7.52 -20.29
CA LEU A 281 0.67 -8.28 -20.31
C LEU A 281 0.47 -9.69 -19.72
N LEU A 282 -0.20 -9.79 -18.57
CA LEU A 282 -0.41 -11.07 -17.89
C LEU A 282 -1.41 -11.97 -18.64
N LYS A 283 -2.42 -11.39 -19.28
CA LYS A 283 -3.35 -12.14 -20.15
C LYS A 283 -2.63 -12.75 -21.34
N GLU A 284 -1.82 -11.94 -22.02
CA GLU A 284 -1.02 -12.39 -23.17
C GLU A 284 -0.04 -13.49 -22.76
N ALA A 285 0.69 -13.30 -21.66
CA ALA A 285 1.63 -14.29 -21.13
C ALA A 285 0.94 -15.63 -20.85
N LYS A 286 -0.21 -15.61 -20.16
CA LYS A 286 -1.02 -16.82 -19.94
C LYS A 286 -1.44 -17.49 -21.24
N SER A 287 -1.86 -16.72 -22.24
CA SER A 287 -2.29 -17.27 -23.54
C SER A 287 -1.14 -17.95 -24.30
N CYS A 288 0.11 -17.52 -24.04
CA CYS A 288 1.32 -18.11 -24.60
C CYS A 288 1.90 -19.27 -23.76
N GLY A 289 1.28 -19.63 -22.63
CA GLY A 289 1.82 -20.64 -21.70
C GLY A 289 3.01 -20.14 -20.88
N ILE A 290 3.20 -18.83 -20.79
CA ILE A 290 4.33 -18.18 -20.10
C ILE A 290 3.89 -17.88 -18.66
N LYS A 291 4.80 -18.04 -17.70
CA LYS A 291 4.52 -17.77 -16.29
C LYS A 291 4.15 -16.30 -16.11
N ALA A 292 2.94 -16.04 -15.60
CA ALA A 292 2.40 -14.70 -15.45
C ALA A 292 2.24 -14.35 -13.96
N VAL A 293 2.93 -13.31 -13.49
CA VAL A 293 2.93 -12.89 -12.08
C VAL A 293 2.49 -11.42 -11.93
N GLY A 294 1.47 -11.17 -11.11
CA GLY A 294 0.95 -9.83 -10.85
C GLY A 294 1.52 -9.19 -9.57
N GLY A 295 1.26 -7.88 -9.41
CA GLY A 295 1.87 -7.05 -8.37
C GLY A 295 1.30 -7.21 -6.97
N SER A 296 0.19 -7.96 -6.80
CA SER A 296 -0.49 -8.08 -5.50
C SER A 296 0.42 -8.67 -4.42
N TYR A 297 1.28 -9.64 -4.76
CA TYR A 297 2.23 -10.20 -3.79
C TYR A 297 3.26 -9.17 -3.36
N MET A 298 3.84 -8.43 -4.30
CA MET A 298 4.77 -7.33 -4.00
C MET A 298 4.11 -6.28 -3.09
N LEU A 299 2.84 -5.92 -3.37
CA LEU A 299 2.08 -4.95 -2.57
C LEU A 299 1.89 -5.41 -1.12
N VAL A 300 1.60 -6.69 -0.90
CA VAL A 300 1.44 -7.26 0.45
C VAL A 300 2.79 -7.45 1.13
N ALA A 301 3.80 -7.93 0.41
CA ALA A 301 5.15 -8.16 0.94
C ALA A 301 5.82 -6.87 1.41
N GLN A 302 5.75 -5.79 0.63
CA GLN A 302 6.28 -4.49 1.08
C GLN A 302 5.51 -3.95 2.30
N ALA A 303 4.19 -4.16 2.36
CA ALA A 303 3.41 -3.78 3.54
C ALA A 303 3.78 -4.60 4.79
N ALA A 304 4.06 -5.90 4.63
CA ALA A 304 4.51 -6.76 5.71
C ALA A 304 5.90 -6.34 6.22
N TRP A 305 6.80 -5.92 5.33
CA TRP A 305 8.08 -5.35 5.70
C TRP A 305 7.92 -4.04 6.49
N ASN A 306 7.03 -3.16 6.03
CA ASN A 306 6.74 -1.90 6.73
C ASN A 306 6.28 -2.13 8.18
N MET A 307 5.57 -3.22 8.47
CA MET A 307 5.11 -3.55 9.84
C MET A 307 6.25 -3.93 10.80
N GLN A 308 7.46 -4.18 10.29
CA GLN A 308 8.64 -4.54 11.08
C GLN A 308 9.50 -3.33 11.45
N LEU A 309 9.25 -2.16 10.85
CA LEU A 309 10.06 -0.94 10.98
C LEU A 309 9.66 -0.06 12.16
#